data_AF-A0AA35RFD2-F1
#
_entry.id   AF-A0AA35RFD2-F1
#
_cell.length_a   1.000
_cell.length_b   1.000
_cell.length_c   1.000
_cell.angle_alpha   90.00
_cell.angle_beta   90.00
_cell.angle_gamma   90.00
#
_symmetry.space_group_name_H-M   'P 1'
#
loop_
_entity.id
_entity.type
_entity.pdbx_description
1 polymer ?
#
loop_
_entity_poly.entity_id
_entity_poly.type
_entity_poly.pdbx_seq_one_letter_code
_entity_poly.pdbx_strand_id
1 'polypeptide(L)'
;QSPHAGLHICYRICVTQSQDFTRPRTFIDRKMKYGWLAWFCCLLFLGRVVGKTQDEWKSRIIYQLLTDRFAQNGDPSSPCSDLSTYCGGNFTGIGKKLDYIQGLGANAIWISPIPAQTDNGYHGYWQRDIFEINPHFGTESELQNLVDECHSRGIWVMLDVVANHMGNQDNQNLNDFSPFNPFNQAQHYHSYCLIKDFSNQTQVELCRLANLPDLNQTNTFVNSTLTTWINGIVTKYGFDGLRVDTTPEVAKTFWYILLQILRSIHHGGSI
;
A
#
# COMPACT_ATOMS: atom_id res chain seq x y z
N GLN A 1 8.28 -28.31 -11.27
CA GLN A 1 9.33 -27.94 -10.31
C GLN A 1 10.16 -26.82 -10.94
N SER A 2 9.94 -25.59 -10.50
CA SER A 2 10.80 -24.44 -10.84
C SER A 2 11.26 -23.84 -9.50
N PRO A 3 12.58 -23.81 -9.22
CA PRO A 3 13.10 -23.31 -7.96
C PRO A 3 13.38 -21.80 -8.05
N HIS A 4 13.37 -21.13 -6.89
CA HIS A 4 13.78 -19.74 -6.64
C HIS A 4 12.71 -18.65 -6.82
N ALA A 5 11.84 -18.50 -5.81
CA ALA A 5 11.29 -17.21 -5.42
C ALA A 5 11.84 -16.90 -4.02
N GLY A 6 12.95 -16.16 -3.97
CA GLY A 6 13.69 -15.94 -2.73
C GLY A 6 14.83 -14.95 -2.91
N LEU A 7 14.50 -13.73 -3.36
CA LEU A 7 15.26 -12.51 -3.08
C LEU A 7 14.41 -11.31 -3.53
N HIS A 8 13.78 -10.61 -2.59
CA HIS A 8 13.10 -9.34 -2.89
C HIS A 8 13.98 -8.19 -2.41
N ILE A 9 14.58 -7.52 -3.40
CA ILE A 9 15.36 -6.30 -3.23
C ILE A 9 14.37 -5.15 -3.01
N CYS A 10 14.47 -4.48 -1.87
CA CYS A 10 13.75 -3.24 -1.61
C CYS A 10 14.36 -2.14 -2.50
N TYR A 11 13.60 -1.61 -3.45
CA TYR A 11 14.09 -0.51 -4.29
C TYR A 11 14.22 0.78 -3.47
N ARG A 12 15.38 1.42 -3.63
CA ARG A 12 15.71 2.73 -3.08
C ARG A 12 15.13 3.80 -4.02
N ILE A 13 14.19 4.63 -3.55
CA ILE A 13 13.93 5.95 -4.16
C ILE A 13 14.60 7.00 -3.28
N CYS A 14 15.84 7.32 -3.60
CA CYS A 14 16.60 8.40 -2.97
C CYS A 14 16.67 9.56 -3.95
N VAL A 15 16.08 10.71 -3.60
CA VAL A 15 16.37 11.99 -4.25
C VAL A 15 17.13 12.80 -3.21
N THR A 16 18.45 12.87 -3.38
CA THR A 16 19.29 13.84 -2.65
C THR A 16 19.27 15.15 -3.43
N GLN A 17 18.83 16.23 -2.80
CA GLN A 17 19.17 17.56 -3.28
C GLN A 17 19.83 18.33 -2.14
N SER A 18 21.15 18.44 -2.22
CA SER A 18 21.98 19.35 -1.44
C SER A 18 21.75 20.77 -1.96
N GLN A 19 21.30 21.71 -1.13
CA GLN A 19 21.71 23.12 -1.24
C GLN A 19 21.73 23.78 0.15
N ASP A 20 22.94 24.05 0.62
CA ASP A 20 23.25 25.13 1.56
C ASP A 20 22.84 26.48 0.94
N PHE A 21 22.08 27.32 1.66
CA PHE A 21 22.20 28.77 1.54
C PHE A 21 21.72 29.48 2.83
N THR A 22 22.71 29.92 3.61
CA THR A 22 22.79 31.10 4.48
C THR A 22 21.52 31.86 4.89
N ARG A 23 21.29 31.94 6.21
CA ARG A 23 20.40 32.91 6.88
C ARG A 23 20.86 34.36 6.69
N PRO A 24 19.94 35.34 6.82
CA PRO A 24 20.27 36.58 7.52
C PRO A 24 19.53 36.72 8.86
N ARG A 25 20.24 37.33 9.82
CA ARG A 25 19.81 37.68 11.17
C ARG A 25 19.01 38.99 11.20
N THR A 26 17.99 38.99 12.07
CA THR A 26 17.52 40.06 12.98
C THR A 26 17.17 41.46 12.43
N PHE A 27 15.94 41.89 12.71
CA PHE A 27 15.70 43.17 13.37
C PHE A 27 14.53 43.03 14.36
N ILE A 28 14.79 43.36 15.63
CA ILE A 28 13.78 43.48 16.69
C ILE A 28 13.45 44.95 16.78
N ASP A 29 12.17 45.31 16.68
CA ASP A 29 11.68 46.58 17.23
C ASP A 29 10.38 46.38 18.02
N ARG A 30 10.21 47.28 18.98
CA ARG A 30 9.56 47.14 20.27
C ARG A 30 8.10 47.63 20.25
N LYS A 31 7.32 47.00 21.14
CA LYS A 31 6.11 47.47 21.85
C LYS A 31 4.76 47.42 21.12
N MET A 32 3.95 46.44 21.52
CA MET A 32 2.57 46.69 21.93
C MET A 32 2.20 45.78 23.11
N LYS A 33 1.71 46.41 24.18
CA LYS A 33 1.24 45.76 25.41
C LYS A 33 -0.26 45.46 25.29
N TYR A 34 -0.69 44.50 26.10
CA TYR A 34 -2.06 44.13 26.48
C TYR A 34 -2.76 43.06 25.62
N GLY A 35 -3.09 41.94 26.28
CA GLY A 35 -4.32 41.20 25.97
C GLY A 35 -4.21 39.82 25.35
N TRP A 36 -3.23 38.98 25.66
CA TRP A 36 -3.19 37.59 25.14
C TRP A 36 -2.78 36.59 26.21
N LEU A 37 -3.57 36.48 27.28
CA LEU A 37 -3.45 35.44 28.30
C LEU A 37 -4.73 34.59 28.33
N ALA A 38 -5.22 34.15 27.17
CA ALA A 38 -6.39 33.27 27.06
C ALA A 38 -6.45 32.44 25.77
N TRP A 39 -5.35 32.30 25.02
CA TRP A 39 -5.34 31.62 23.71
C TRP A 39 -4.05 30.79 23.48
N PHE A 40 -3.55 30.12 24.52
CA PHE A 40 -2.35 29.27 24.39
C PHE A 40 -2.43 27.89 25.06
N CYS A 41 -3.63 27.45 25.48
CA CYS A 41 -3.85 26.11 26.01
C CYS A 41 -5.03 25.43 25.29
N CYS A 42 -4.88 25.16 23.99
CA CYS A 42 -5.63 24.11 23.31
C CYS A 42 -4.93 23.72 21.98
N LEU A 43 -3.61 23.54 22.02
CA LEU A 43 -2.87 22.78 21.01
C LEU A 43 -2.41 21.47 21.65
N LEU A 44 -3.37 20.70 22.17
CA LEU A 44 -3.11 19.38 22.72
C LEU A 44 -3.52 18.34 21.67
N PHE A 45 -2.50 17.66 21.16
CA PHE A 45 -2.56 16.40 20.42
C PHE A 45 -3.30 16.39 19.08
N LEU A 46 -2.78 17.15 18.09
CA LEU A 46 -2.72 16.58 16.75
C LEU A 46 -1.51 15.64 16.73
N GLY A 47 -1.75 14.36 17.00
CA GLY A 47 -0.76 13.32 16.78
C GLY A 47 -0.25 13.44 15.34
N ARG A 48 0.98 13.91 15.17
CA ARG A 48 1.63 13.90 13.86
C ARG A 48 1.88 12.44 13.53
N VAL A 49 1.18 11.92 12.52
CA VAL A 49 1.56 10.64 11.91
C VAL A 49 2.89 10.89 11.21
N VAL A 50 3.99 10.62 11.90
CA VAL A 50 5.33 10.63 11.29
C VAL A 50 5.55 9.24 10.71
N GLY A 51 5.58 9.17 9.38
CA GLY A 51 5.92 7.96 8.66
C GLY A 51 7.32 7.52 9.06
N LYS A 52 7.49 6.20 9.17
CA LYS A 52 8.73 5.63 9.66
C LYS A 52 9.86 5.86 8.68
N THR A 53 11.01 6.29 9.18
CA THR A 53 12.19 6.56 8.36
C THR A 53 12.78 5.26 7.79
N GLN A 54 13.58 5.41 6.73
CA GLN A 54 14.29 4.27 6.14
C GLN A 54 15.17 3.54 7.16
N ASP A 55 15.85 4.29 8.03
CA ASP A 55 16.75 3.69 9.02
C ASP A 55 16.00 2.93 10.11
N GLU A 56 14.81 3.39 10.50
CA GLU A 56 13.97 2.62 11.42
C GLU A 56 13.38 1.36 10.78
N TRP A 57 13.17 1.34 9.45
CA TRP A 57 12.78 0.12 8.73
C TRP A 57 13.92 -0.89 8.59
N LYS A 58 15.17 -0.44 8.48
CA LYS A 58 16.34 -1.34 8.39
C LYS A 58 16.56 -2.20 9.63
N SER A 59 16.07 -1.78 10.80
CA SER A 59 16.16 -2.55 12.04
C SER A 59 15.02 -3.55 12.22
N ARG A 60 14.10 -3.64 11.26
CA ARG A 60 12.94 -4.54 11.32
C ARG A 60 13.25 -5.91 10.75
N ILE A 61 12.64 -6.93 11.37
CA ILE A 61 12.51 -8.27 10.82
C ILE A 61 11.06 -8.38 10.35
N ILE A 62 10.88 -8.38 9.02
CA ILE A 62 9.57 -8.38 8.37
C ILE A 62 9.12 -9.81 8.13
N TYR A 63 7.93 -10.16 8.65
CA TYR A 63 7.26 -11.42 8.36
C TYR A 63 6.21 -11.20 7.26
N GLN A 64 6.51 -11.67 6.04
CA GLN A 64 5.54 -11.66 4.95
C GLN A 64 4.52 -12.77 5.14
N LEU A 65 3.24 -12.44 5.01
CA LEU A 65 2.15 -13.41 5.04
C LEU A 65 1.17 -13.18 3.88
N LEU A 66 0.61 -14.27 3.38
CA LEU A 66 -0.52 -14.23 2.45
C LEU A 66 -1.80 -14.31 3.27
N THR A 67 -2.60 -13.24 3.26
CA THR A 67 -3.74 -13.08 4.17
C THR A 67 -4.67 -14.30 4.17
N ASP A 68 -5.04 -14.78 2.98
CA ASP A 68 -5.92 -15.95 2.80
C ASP A 68 -5.34 -17.28 3.32
N ARG A 69 -4.01 -17.40 3.44
CA ARG A 69 -3.34 -18.69 3.73
C ARG A 69 -2.75 -18.77 5.12
N PHE A 70 -2.63 -17.65 5.82
CA PHE A 70 -1.87 -17.61 7.07
C PHE A 70 -2.65 -18.21 8.24
N ALA A 71 -3.84 -17.69 8.54
CA ALA A 71 -4.63 -18.15 9.67
C ALA A 71 -6.11 -17.78 9.51
N GLN A 72 -6.99 -18.70 9.88
CA GLN A 72 -8.44 -18.50 9.92
C GLN A 72 -8.89 -18.02 11.30
N ASN A 73 -10.15 -17.58 11.40
CA ASN A 73 -10.78 -17.28 12.67
C ASN A 73 -11.24 -18.58 13.36
N GLY A 74 -10.29 -19.28 13.98
CA GLY A 74 -10.50 -20.62 14.55
C GLY A 74 -9.58 -21.65 13.91
N ASP A 75 -9.63 -22.88 14.42
CA ASP A 75 -8.86 -23.98 13.84
C ASP A 75 -9.64 -24.56 12.65
N PRO A 76 -9.00 -24.71 11.47
CA PRO A 76 -9.66 -25.31 10.33
C PRO A 76 -9.98 -26.77 10.62
N SER A 77 -11.20 -27.20 10.32
CA SER A 77 -11.63 -28.60 10.46
C SER A 77 -10.95 -29.53 9.46
N SER A 78 -10.43 -28.98 8.35
CA SER A 78 -9.67 -29.70 7.34
C SER A 78 -8.70 -28.76 6.60
N PRO A 79 -7.58 -29.26 6.06
CA PRO A 79 -6.69 -28.48 5.20
C PRO A 79 -7.43 -27.94 3.97
N CYS A 80 -6.99 -26.78 3.46
CA CYS A 80 -7.50 -26.25 2.20
C CYS A 80 -7.18 -27.22 1.05
N SER A 81 -8.24 -27.76 0.43
CA SER A 81 -8.12 -28.80 -0.61
C SER A 81 -7.83 -28.24 -2.00
N ASP A 82 -8.31 -27.02 -2.28
CA ASP A 82 -8.11 -26.34 -3.57
C ASP A 82 -7.38 -25.01 -3.36
N LEU A 83 -6.11 -25.00 -3.76
CA LEU A 83 -5.25 -23.81 -3.65
C LEU A 83 -5.48 -22.79 -4.77
N SER A 84 -6.37 -23.08 -5.73
CA SER A 84 -6.83 -22.12 -6.73
C SER A 84 -7.94 -21.21 -6.23
N THR A 85 -8.54 -21.52 -5.07
CA THR A 85 -9.63 -20.75 -4.45
C THR A 85 -9.20 -20.13 -3.11
N TYR A 86 -10.11 -19.39 -2.48
CA TYR A 86 -9.93 -18.90 -1.11
C TYR A 86 -9.88 -20.06 -0.10
N CYS A 87 -8.93 -19.98 0.82
CA CYS A 87 -8.73 -20.92 1.92
C CYS A 87 -9.20 -20.38 3.27
N GLY A 88 -9.75 -19.15 3.31
CA GLY A 88 -10.49 -18.61 4.45
C GLY A 88 -9.63 -17.93 5.50
N GLY A 89 -8.33 -17.71 5.24
CA GLY A 89 -7.49 -16.90 6.08
C GLY A 89 -7.95 -15.44 6.07
N ASN A 90 -7.87 -14.78 7.22
CA ASN A 90 -8.51 -13.48 7.44
C ASN A 90 -7.78 -12.63 8.50
N PHE A 91 -8.15 -11.35 8.60
CA PHE A 91 -7.50 -10.40 9.51
C PHE A 91 -7.57 -10.82 10.97
N THR A 92 -8.74 -11.33 11.42
CA THR A 92 -8.93 -11.86 12.78
C THR A 92 -8.02 -13.05 13.06
N GLY A 93 -7.83 -13.94 12.08
CA GLY A 93 -6.90 -15.06 12.16
C GLY A 93 -5.45 -14.62 12.30
N ILE A 94 -5.02 -13.62 11.52
CA ILE A 94 -3.68 -13.01 11.66
C ILE A 94 -3.50 -12.46 13.09
N GLY A 95 -4.47 -11.71 13.59
CA GLY A 95 -4.46 -11.14 14.94
C GLY A 95 -4.22 -12.19 16.03
N LYS A 96 -4.85 -13.37 15.90
CA LYS A 96 -4.67 -14.51 16.82
C LYS A 96 -3.29 -15.16 16.77
N LYS A 97 -2.46 -14.85 15.77
CA LYS A 97 -1.12 -15.42 15.57
C LYS A 97 0.01 -14.39 15.75
N LEU A 98 -0.29 -13.19 16.24
CA LEU A 98 0.73 -12.16 16.50
C LEU A 98 1.77 -12.63 17.55
N ASP A 99 1.38 -13.42 18.56
CA ASP A 99 2.33 -14.01 19.52
C ASP A 99 3.33 -14.97 18.85
N TYR A 100 2.86 -15.74 17.86
CA TYR A 100 3.73 -16.61 17.06
C TYR A 100 4.73 -15.79 16.24
N ILE A 101 4.26 -14.72 15.59
CA ILE A 101 5.12 -13.82 14.79
C ILE A 101 6.20 -13.17 15.69
N GLN A 102 5.82 -12.66 16.86
CA GLN A 102 6.78 -12.08 17.81
C GLN A 102 7.73 -13.14 18.37
N GLY A 103 7.26 -14.37 18.61
CA GLY A 103 8.08 -15.49 19.06
C GLY A 103 9.20 -15.87 18.08
N LEU A 104 9.01 -15.61 16.78
CA LEU A 104 10.05 -15.74 15.75
C LEU A 104 11.04 -14.57 15.73
N GLY A 105 10.80 -13.52 16.52
CA GLY A 105 11.60 -12.29 16.55
C GLY A 105 11.18 -11.25 15.50
N ALA A 106 10.12 -11.49 14.73
CA ALA A 106 9.61 -10.51 13.78
C ALA A 106 8.91 -9.35 14.52
N ASN A 107 9.15 -8.13 14.05
CA ASN A 107 8.59 -6.89 14.60
C ASN A 107 7.96 -6.00 13.51
N ALA A 108 7.68 -6.60 12.36
CA ALA A 108 6.85 -6.05 11.30
C ALA A 108 6.17 -7.18 10.53
N ILE A 109 4.99 -6.94 10.00
CA ILE A 109 4.29 -7.83 9.08
C ILE A 109 4.11 -7.17 7.73
N TRP A 110 4.14 -7.96 6.66
CA TRP A 110 3.74 -7.54 5.31
C TRP A 110 2.53 -8.37 4.88
N ILE A 111 1.38 -7.69 4.73
CA ILE A 111 0.10 -8.31 4.36
C ILE A 111 -0.23 -8.12 2.88
N SER A 112 -1.01 -9.02 2.31
CA SER A 112 -1.54 -8.96 0.95
C SER A 112 -2.36 -7.69 0.69
N PRO A 113 -2.61 -7.31 -0.59
CA PRO A 113 -3.48 -6.19 -0.88
C PRO A 113 -4.90 -6.42 -0.35
N ILE A 114 -5.47 -5.38 0.27
CA ILE A 114 -6.77 -5.41 0.95
C ILE A 114 -8.02 -5.18 0.07
N PRO A 115 -7.95 -4.60 -1.14
CA PRO A 115 -9.14 -4.39 -1.96
C PRO A 115 -9.96 -5.63 -2.28
N ALA A 116 -11.25 -5.45 -2.57
CA ALA A 116 -12.08 -6.51 -3.12
C ALA A 116 -11.54 -6.97 -4.48
N GLN A 117 -11.62 -8.28 -4.70
CA GLN A 117 -10.95 -8.96 -5.81
C GLN A 117 -11.99 -9.54 -6.76
N THR A 118 -11.55 -9.85 -7.98
CA THR A 118 -12.32 -10.74 -8.86
C THR A 118 -12.32 -12.15 -8.29
N ASP A 119 -13.15 -13.02 -8.89
CA ASP A 119 -13.27 -14.41 -8.49
C ASP A 119 -11.88 -15.08 -8.43
N ASN A 120 -11.66 -15.88 -7.37
CA ASN A 120 -10.40 -16.58 -7.12
C ASN A 120 -9.14 -15.70 -6.94
N GLY A 121 -9.28 -14.36 -6.87
CA GLY A 121 -8.19 -13.43 -6.57
C GLY A 121 -7.69 -13.48 -5.12
N TYR A 122 -7.60 -14.67 -4.51
CA TYR A 122 -7.25 -14.89 -3.10
C TYR A 122 -5.89 -14.32 -2.68
N HIS A 123 -5.02 -14.10 -3.66
CA HIS A 123 -3.70 -13.54 -3.44
C HIS A 123 -3.70 -12.01 -3.29
N GLY A 124 -4.80 -11.33 -3.65
CA GLY A 124 -5.00 -9.89 -3.50
C GLY A 124 -4.56 -9.03 -4.71
N TYR A 125 -4.07 -9.63 -5.79
CA TYR A 125 -3.54 -8.90 -6.96
C TYR A 125 -4.53 -8.80 -8.12
N TRP A 126 -5.75 -9.30 -7.97
CA TRP A 126 -6.80 -9.19 -8.96
C TRP A 126 -7.90 -8.21 -8.53
N GLN A 127 -7.53 -6.96 -8.33
CA GLN A 127 -8.44 -5.94 -7.80
C GLN A 127 -9.68 -5.78 -8.69
N ARG A 128 -10.86 -5.83 -8.07
CA ARG A 128 -12.15 -5.51 -8.68
C ARG A 128 -12.64 -4.14 -8.26
N ASP A 129 -12.57 -3.86 -6.95
CA ASP A 129 -12.99 -2.60 -6.37
C ASP A 129 -11.96 -2.14 -5.34
N ILE A 130 -11.28 -1.02 -5.61
CA ILE A 130 -10.24 -0.50 -4.72
C ILE A 130 -10.80 0.12 -3.43
N PHE A 131 -12.08 0.49 -3.41
CA PHE A 131 -12.72 1.15 -2.26
C PHE A 131 -13.37 0.17 -1.29
N GLU A 132 -13.60 -1.06 -1.71
CA GLU A 132 -14.16 -2.11 -0.86
C GLU A 132 -13.04 -3.01 -0.29
N ILE A 133 -13.16 -3.41 0.97
CA ILE A 133 -12.28 -4.42 1.56
C ILE A 133 -12.66 -5.80 1.03
N ASN A 134 -11.67 -6.66 0.78
CA ASN A 134 -11.92 -8.04 0.37
C ASN A 134 -12.83 -8.76 1.39
N PRO A 135 -14.07 -9.11 1.02
CA PRO A 135 -15.03 -9.69 1.96
C PRO A 135 -14.59 -11.06 2.49
N HIS A 136 -13.67 -11.76 1.81
CA HIS A 136 -13.08 -13.00 2.30
C HIS A 136 -12.03 -12.77 3.39
N PHE A 137 -11.37 -11.61 3.40
CA PHE A 137 -10.36 -11.28 4.42
C PHE A 137 -10.97 -10.70 5.69
N GLY A 138 -12.21 -10.19 5.60
CA GLY A 138 -12.97 -9.67 6.73
C GLY A 138 -13.50 -8.27 6.46
N THR A 139 -13.92 -7.61 7.53
CA THR A 139 -14.47 -6.25 7.51
C THR A 139 -13.39 -5.18 7.68
N GLU A 140 -13.75 -3.94 7.37
CA GLU A 140 -12.94 -2.77 7.69
C GLU A 140 -12.56 -2.69 9.17
N SER A 141 -13.51 -2.98 10.07
CA SER A 141 -13.25 -2.96 11.52
C SER A 141 -12.26 -4.04 11.93
N GLU A 142 -12.29 -5.22 11.32
CA GLU A 142 -11.33 -6.28 11.61
C GLU A 142 -9.93 -5.95 11.09
N LEU A 143 -9.83 -5.28 9.94
CA LEU A 143 -8.56 -4.74 9.47
C LEU A 143 -8.00 -3.68 10.42
N GLN A 144 -8.82 -2.73 10.87
CA GLN A 144 -8.38 -1.72 11.84
C GLN A 144 -7.93 -2.37 13.14
N ASN A 145 -8.70 -3.31 13.68
CA ASN A 145 -8.35 -4.04 14.90
C ASN A 145 -7.02 -4.80 14.75
N LEU A 146 -6.75 -5.40 13.58
CA LEU A 146 -5.46 -6.05 13.32
C LEU A 146 -4.31 -5.04 13.38
N VAL A 147 -4.46 -3.86 12.77
CA VAL A 147 -3.41 -2.83 12.80
C VAL A 147 -3.20 -2.32 14.22
N ASP A 148 -4.27 -2.04 14.96
CA ASP A 148 -4.21 -1.58 16.35
C ASP A 148 -3.53 -2.61 17.27
N GLU A 149 -3.84 -3.90 17.11
CA GLU A 149 -3.20 -5.00 17.84
C GLU A 149 -1.72 -5.17 17.47
N CYS A 150 -1.36 -4.95 16.20
CA CYS A 150 0.05 -4.94 15.81
C CYS A 150 0.78 -3.78 16.51
N HIS A 151 0.22 -2.58 16.45
CA HIS A 151 0.82 -1.38 17.03
C HIS A 151 0.95 -1.44 18.55
N SER A 152 -0.04 -1.99 19.26
CA SER A 152 0.01 -2.19 20.72
C SER A 152 1.16 -3.10 21.16
N ARG A 153 1.65 -3.95 20.25
CA ARG A 153 2.76 -4.88 20.44
C ARG A 153 4.08 -4.39 19.85
N GLY A 154 4.10 -3.20 19.25
CA GLY A 154 5.26 -2.65 18.55
C GLY A 154 5.59 -3.35 17.21
N ILE A 155 4.61 -4.04 16.62
CA ILE A 155 4.70 -4.67 15.29
C ILE A 155 4.24 -3.65 14.25
N TRP A 156 5.05 -3.41 13.23
CA TRP A 156 4.69 -2.50 12.13
C TRP A 156 3.92 -3.23 11.04
N VAL A 157 3.02 -2.53 10.35
CA VAL A 157 2.21 -3.13 9.28
C VAL A 157 2.56 -2.50 7.94
N MET A 158 3.12 -3.33 7.06
CA MET A 158 3.37 -3.00 5.66
C MET A 158 2.23 -3.56 4.79
N LEU A 159 1.58 -2.68 4.03
CA LEU A 159 0.55 -3.06 3.08
C LEU A 159 1.13 -3.23 1.68
N ASP A 160 0.74 -4.29 0.99
CA ASP A 160 0.93 -4.41 -0.46
C ASP A 160 -0.09 -3.58 -1.25
N VAL A 161 0.36 -2.76 -2.18
CA VAL A 161 -0.49 -1.95 -3.06
C VAL A 161 -0.21 -2.20 -4.52
N VAL A 162 -1.28 -2.33 -5.30
CA VAL A 162 -1.24 -2.51 -6.75
C VAL A 162 -1.72 -1.23 -7.41
N ALA A 163 -0.87 -0.61 -8.22
CA ALA A 163 -1.20 0.57 -9.01
C ALA A 163 -1.13 0.33 -10.52
N ASN A 164 -0.60 -0.83 -10.93
CA ASN A 164 -0.37 -1.14 -12.32
C ASN A 164 -1.62 -1.63 -13.04
N HIS A 165 -2.37 -2.54 -12.42
CA HIS A 165 -3.40 -3.30 -13.13
C HIS A 165 -4.64 -3.57 -12.28
N MET A 166 -5.76 -3.83 -12.95
CA MET A 166 -6.95 -4.44 -12.36
C MET A 166 -6.93 -5.96 -12.55
N GLY A 167 -7.90 -6.66 -11.95
CA GLY A 167 -7.88 -8.10 -11.88
C GLY A 167 -8.13 -8.86 -13.17
N ASN A 168 -7.66 -10.11 -13.17
CA ASN A 168 -8.01 -11.06 -14.21
C ASN A 168 -9.49 -11.43 -14.08
N GLN A 169 -10.15 -11.64 -15.21
CA GLN A 169 -11.55 -12.04 -15.29
C GLN A 169 -11.67 -13.47 -15.83
N ASP A 170 -10.73 -14.36 -15.51
CA ASP A 170 -10.75 -15.80 -15.87
C ASP A 170 -11.17 -16.10 -17.33
N ASN A 171 -10.50 -15.43 -18.28
CA ASN A 171 -10.72 -15.57 -19.74
C ASN A 171 -12.08 -15.07 -20.27
N GLN A 172 -12.79 -14.24 -19.51
CA GLN A 172 -13.83 -13.37 -20.07
C GLN A 172 -13.22 -12.35 -21.06
N ASN A 173 -14.06 -11.54 -21.70
CA ASN A 173 -13.62 -10.46 -22.56
C ASN A 173 -12.58 -9.57 -21.85
N LEU A 174 -11.31 -9.70 -22.23
CA LEU A 174 -10.18 -8.99 -21.59
C LEU A 174 -10.27 -7.46 -21.71
N ASN A 175 -11.19 -6.94 -22.52
CA ASN A 175 -11.44 -5.52 -22.69
C ASN A 175 -12.83 -5.09 -22.19
N ASP A 176 -13.55 -5.95 -21.48
CA ASP A 176 -14.69 -5.53 -20.68
C ASP A 176 -14.18 -4.99 -19.35
N PHE A 177 -14.26 -3.67 -19.17
CA PHE A 177 -13.84 -3.02 -17.94
C PHE A 177 -15.01 -2.71 -17.00
N SER A 178 -16.25 -3.00 -17.42
CA SER A 178 -17.45 -2.66 -16.66
C SER A 178 -17.48 -3.18 -15.21
N PRO A 179 -16.83 -4.32 -14.85
CA PRO A 179 -16.83 -4.79 -13.47
C PRO A 179 -15.83 -4.08 -12.52
N PHE A 180 -14.92 -3.25 -13.05
CA PHE A 180 -13.86 -2.64 -12.26
C PHE A 180 -14.26 -1.26 -11.70
N ASN A 181 -14.29 -1.13 -10.39
CA ASN A 181 -14.58 0.14 -9.71
C ASN A 181 -13.30 0.79 -9.16
N PRO A 182 -13.02 2.07 -9.46
CA PRO A 182 -13.76 2.98 -10.35
C PRO A 182 -13.29 2.94 -11.80
N PHE A 183 -12.38 2.04 -12.15
CA PHE A 183 -11.74 2.02 -13.47
C PHE A 183 -12.58 1.28 -14.52
N ASN A 184 -13.78 1.77 -14.82
CA ASN A 184 -14.73 1.06 -15.69
C ASN A 184 -14.80 1.54 -17.15
N GLN A 185 -13.86 2.37 -17.60
CA GLN A 185 -13.84 2.93 -18.95
C GLN A 185 -12.54 2.58 -19.67
N ALA A 186 -12.60 2.34 -20.98
CA ALA A 186 -11.44 1.97 -21.79
C ALA A 186 -10.28 2.99 -21.70
N GLN A 187 -10.59 4.28 -21.57
CA GLN A 187 -9.58 5.34 -21.41
C GLN A 187 -8.78 5.28 -20.10
N HIS A 188 -9.22 4.47 -19.14
CA HIS A 188 -8.49 4.23 -17.89
C HIS A 188 -7.35 3.22 -18.07
N TYR A 189 -7.24 2.59 -19.24
CA TYR A 189 -6.27 1.54 -19.53
C TYR A 189 -5.41 1.89 -20.73
N HIS A 190 -4.22 1.30 -20.79
CA HIS A 190 -3.45 1.29 -22.02
C HIS A 190 -4.11 0.39 -23.07
N SER A 191 -3.77 0.62 -24.33
CA SER A 191 -4.24 -0.23 -25.44
C SER A 191 -3.73 -1.66 -25.25
N TYR A 192 -4.51 -2.64 -25.68
CA TYR A 192 -4.13 -4.05 -25.52
C TYR A 192 -2.81 -4.37 -26.26
N CYS A 193 -1.80 -4.74 -25.48
CA CYS A 193 -0.61 -5.44 -25.93
C CYS A 193 -0.09 -6.30 -24.76
N LEU A 194 0.73 -7.30 -25.06
CA LEU A 194 1.43 -8.11 -24.07
C LEU A 194 2.89 -7.69 -24.03
N ILE A 195 3.49 -7.67 -22.84
CA ILE A 195 4.94 -7.55 -22.71
C ILE A 195 5.57 -8.79 -23.36
N LYS A 196 6.32 -8.60 -24.44
CA LYS A 196 7.07 -9.65 -25.14
C LYS A 196 8.55 -9.58 -24.85
N ASP A 197 9.04 -8.39 -24.51
CA ASP A 197 10.44 -8.11 -24.22
C ASP A 197 10.54 -7.27 -22.95
N PHE A 198 10.94 -7.90 -21.84
CA PHE A 198 11.13 -7.25 -20.54
C PHE A 198 12.37 -6.33 -20.49
N SER A 199 13.21 -6.33 -21.52
CA SER A 199 14.29 -5.34 -21.66
C SER A 199 13.82 -4.03 -22.32
N ASN A 200 12.62 -4.04 -22.92
CA ASN A 200 12.02 -2.87 -23.54
C ASN A 200 11.13 -2.13 -22.53
N GLN A 201 11.64 -1.06 -21.94
CA GLN A 201 10.92 -0.28 -20.92
C GLN A 201 9.56 0.25 -21.41
N THR A 202 9.42 0.58 -22.70
CA THR A 202 8.13 1.04 -23.25
C THR A 202 7.10 -0.07 -23.26
N GLN A 203 7.49 -1.32 -23.55
CA GLN A 203 6.56 -2.45 -23.41
C GLN A 203 6.24 -2.69 -21.94
N VAL A 204 7.24 -2.68 -21.07
CA VAL A 204 7.06 -2.90 -19.63
C VAL A 204 6.08 -1.90 -19.03
N GLU A 205 6.13 -0.62 -19.44
CA GLU A 205 5.25 0.43 -18.88
C GLU A 205 3.88 0.59 -19.56
N LEU A 206 3.69 0.08 -20.79
CA LEU A 206 2.48 0.36 -21.59
C LEU A 206 1.75 -0.90 -22.06
N CYS A 207 2.29 -2.10 -21.79
CA CYS A 207 1.67 -3.37 -22.15
C CYS A 207 1.34 -4.20 -20.92
N ARG A 208 0.36 -5.06 -21.08
CA ARG A 208 -0.16 -5.91 -20.00
C ARG A 208 0.87 -6.93 -19.56
N LEU A 209 1.04 -7.01 -18.24
CA LEU A 209 1.63 -8.16 -17.57
C LEU A 209 0.62 -9.32 -17.64
N ALA A 210 0.81 -10.21 -18.59
CA ALA A 210 -0.15 -11.29 -18.90
C ALA A 210 -1.56 -10.76 -19.21
N ASN A 211 -2.62 -11.39 -18.68
CA ASN A 211 -4.01 -11.03 -18.98
C ASN A 211 -4.57 -9.92 -18.08
N LEU A 212 -3.72 -9.19 -17.36
CA LEU A 212 -4.14 -8.17 -16.40
C LEU A 212 -4.40 -6.83 -17.10
N PRO A 213 -5.61 -6.24 -17.00
CA PRO A 213 -5.89 -4.91 -17.54
C PRO A 213 -4.95 -3.84 -16.99
N ASP A 214 -4.11 -3.31 -17.86
CA ASP A 214 -3.04 -2.37 -17.51
C ASP A 214 -3.56 -0.94 -17.46
N LEU A 215 -3.55 -0.35 -16.26
CA LEU A 215 -4.07 0.99 -15.98
C LEU A 215 -3.17 2.04 -16.63
N ASN A 216 -3.77 3.09 -17.17
CA ASN A 216 -3.06 4.22 -17.75
C ASN A 216 -2.83 5.31 -16.70
N GLN A 217 -1.69 5.31 -16.00
CA GLN A 217 -1.38 6.29 -14.96
C GLN A 217 -1.06 7.69 -15.51
N THR A 218 -1.03 7.89 -16.84
CA THR A 218 -0.99 9.22 -17.46
C THR A 218 -2.38 9.86 -17.57
N ASN A 219 -3.45 9.05 -17.51
CA ASN A 219 -4.82 9.54 -17.38
C ASN A 219 -4.99 10.22 -16.00
N THR A 220 -5.47 11.47 -16.00
CA THR A 220 -5.57 12.28 -14.78
C THR A 220 -6.54 11.68 -13.76
N PHE A 221 -7.63 11.05 -14.20
CA PHE A 221 -8.55 10.34 -13.32
C PHE A 221 -7.84 9.17 -12.65
N VAL A 222 -7.21 8.28 -13.43
CA VAL A 222 -6.49 7.11 -12.90
C VAL A 222 -5.41 7.53 -11.90
N ASN A 223 -4.58 8.49 -12.29
CA ASN A 223 -3.50 9.01 -11.45
C ASN A 223 -4.01 9.57 -10.12
N SER A 224 -4.98 10.49 -10.18
CA SER A 224 -5.52 11.15 -8.98
C SER A 224 -6.30 10.17 -8.10
N THR A 225 -7.06 9.25 -8.67
CA THR A 225 -7.78 8.22 -7.94
C THR A 225 -6.83 7.29 -7.18
N LEU A 226 -5.83 6.71 -7.86
CA LEU A 226 -4.87 5.81 -7.22
C LEU A 226 -4.08 6.52 -6.13
N THR A 227 -3.56 7.73 -6.41
CA THR A 227 -2.78 8.48 -5.41
C THR A 227 -3.61 8.90 -4.20
N THR A 228 -4.85 9.35 -4.42
CA THR A 228 -5.79 9.70 -3.33
C THR A 228 -6.18 8.47 -2.53
N TRP A 229 -6.46 7.35 -3.19
CA TRP A 229 -6.82 6.10 -2.54
C TRP A 229 -5.68 5.54 -1.68
N ILE A 230 -4.47 5.40 -2.24
CA ILE A 230 -3.29 4.91 -1.50
C ILE A 230 -3.01 5.81 -0.30
N ASN A 231 -3.06 7.13 -0.49
CA ASN A 231 -2.90 8.09 0.60
C ASN A 231 -4.00 7.92 1.68
N GLY A 232 -5.24 7.73 1.25
CA GLY A 232 -6.40 7.54 2.09
C GLY A 232 -6.29 6.29 2.96
N ILE A 233 -5.97 5.13 2.39
CA ILE A 233 -5.87 3.87 3.16
C ILE A 233 -4.69 3.89 4.15
N VAL A 234 -3.56 4.48 3.77
CA VAL A 234 -2.40 4.64 4.68
C VAL A 234 -2.81 5.50 5.87
N THR A 235 -3.47 6.63 5.62
CA THR A 235 -3.89 7.55 6.69
C THR A 235 -4.99 6.95 7.55
N LYS A 236 -5.96 6.28 6.93
CA LYS A 236 -7.15 5.72 7.57
C LYS A 236 -6.80 4.59 8.53
N TYR A 237 -6.01 3.62 8.05
CA TYR A 237 -5.69 2.43 8.84
C TYR A 237 -4.38 2.56 9.62
N GLY A 238 -3.54 3.53 9.30
CA GLY A 238 -2.27 3.75 9.99
C GLY A 238 -1.16 2.79 9.55
N PHE A 239 -1.16 2.34 8.30
CA PHE A 239 -0.06 1.50 7.79
C PHE A 239 1.30 2.21 7.90
N ASP A 240 2.32 1.49 8.36
CA ASP A 240 3.66 2.04 8.60
C ASP A 240 4.50 2.11 7.31
N GLY A 241 4.11 1.34 6.30
CA GLY A 241 4.85 1.20 5.05
C GLY A 241 4.03 0.58 3.94
N LEU A 242 4.52 0.78 2.71
CA LEU A 242 3.93 0.21 1.50
C LEU A 242 4.96 -0.67 0.80
N ARG A 243 4.56 -1.88 0.42
CA ARG A 243 5.20 -2.64 -0.65
C ARG A 243 4.41 -2.34 -1.91
N VAL A 244 5.11 -1.95 -2.96
CA VAL A 244 4.50 -1.56 -4.23
C VAL A 244 4.67 -2.70 -5.23
N ASP A 245 3.56 -3.25 -5.70
CA ASP A 245 3.56 -4.26 -6.75
C ASP A 245 3.99 -3.68 -8.10
N THR A 246 4.60 -4.51 -8.94
CA THR A 246 4.85 -4.20 -10.36
C THR A 246 5.42 -2.79 -10.60
N THR A 247 6.41 -2.41 -9.78
CA THR A 247 7.00 -1.07 -9.83
C THR A 247 7.62 -0.73 -11.20
N PRO A 248 8.36 -1.65 -11.86
CA PRO A 248 8.90 -1.40 -13.19
C PRO A 248 7.85 -1.12 -14.27
N GLU A 249 6.66 -1.69 -14.12
CA GLU A 249 5.54 -1.59 -15.08
C GLU A 249 4.77 -0.27 -14.96
N VAL A 250 5.02 0.54 -13.94
CA VAL A 250 4.40 1.85 -13.77
C VAL A 250 5.42 2.95 -13.99
N ALA A 251 5.04 3.94 -14.81
CA ALA A 251 5.88 5.09 -15.10
C ALA A 251 6.39 5.80 -13.83
N LYS A 252 7.69 6.10 -13.81
CA LYS A 252 8.37 6.76 -12.67
C LYS A 252 7.69 8.05 -12.21
N THR A 253 7.08 8.80 -13.14
CA THR A 253 6.36 10.04 -12.85
C THR A 253 5.21 9.83 -11.86
N PHE A 254 4.46 8.73 -11.98
CA PHE A 254 3.43 8.36 -11.02
C PHE A 254 4.02 8.15 -9.62
N TRP A 255 5.12 7.41 -9.51
CA TRP A 255 5.79 7.16 -8.24
C TRP A 255 6.32 8.44 -7.58
N TYR A 256 6.87 9.36 -8.38
CA TYR A 256 7.28 10.67 -7.87
C TYR A 256 6.10 11.43 -7.27
N ILE A 257 4.95 11.48 -7.96
CA ILE A 257 3.74 12.15 -7.46
C ILE A 257 3.26 11.50 -6.15
N LEU A 258 3.12 10.17 -6.14
CA LEU A 258 2.69 9.44 -4.95
C LEU A 258 3.60 9.72 -3.74
N LEU A 259 4.92 9.70 -3.95
CA LEU A 259 5.88 9.99 -2.88
C LEU A 259 5.76 11.42 -2.34
N GLN A 260 5.51 12.42 -3.19
CA GLN A 260 5.30 13.80 -2.73
C GLN A 260 4.04 13.90 -1.87
N ILE A 261 2.96 13.23 -2.28
CA ILE A 261 1.69 13.18 -1.54
C ILE A 261 1.90 12.51 -0.17
N LEU A 262 2.48 11.31 -0.14
CA LEU A 262 2.72 10.59 1.11
C LEU A 262 3.67 11.36 2.06
N ARG A 263 4.69 12.04 1.53
CA ARG A 263 5.58 12.90 2.33
C ARG A 263 4.87 14.13 2.90
N SER A 264 3.90 14.69 2.18
CA SER A 264 3.16 15.88 2.66
C SER A 264 2.39 15.63 3.95
N ILE A 265 1.96 14.39 4.22
CA ILE A 265 1.37 13.98 5.51
C ILE A 265 2.40 14.05 6.65
N HIS A 266 3.65 13.73 6.35
CA HIS A 266 4.71 13.54 7.34
C HIS A 266 5.54 14.81 7.62
N HIS A 267 5.36 15.88 6.83
CA HIS A 267 6.11 17.14 6.97
C HIS A 267 5.59 18.07 8.07
N GLY A 268 5.54 17.54 9.30
CA GLY A 268 5.93 18.28 10.50
C GLY A 268 7.42 18.12 10.85
N GLY A 269 8.15 17.21 10.20
CA GLY A 269 9.60 17.05 10.30
C GLY A 269 10.27 17.43 8.99
N SER A 270 11.15 18.43 9.03
CA SER A 270 12.06 18.74 7.93
C SER A 270 13.14 17.65 7.84
N ILE A 271 13.47 17.25 6.62
CA ILE A 271 14.65 16.43 6.27
C ILE A 271 15.82 17.38 6.08
#